data_AF-A0A0B2AFI8-F1
#
_entry.id   AF-A0A0B2AFI8-F1
#
_cell.length_a   1.000
_cell.length_b   1.000
_cell.length_c   1.000
_cell.angle_alpha   90.00
_cell.angle_beta   90.00
_cell.angle_gamma   90.00
#
_symmetry.space_group_name_H-M   'P 1'
#
loop_
_entity.id
_entity.type
_entity.pdbx_description
1 polymer ?
#
loop_
_entity_poly.entity_id
_entity_poly.type
_entity_poly.pdbx_seq_one_letter_code
_entity_poly.pdbx_strand_id
1 'polypeptide(L)'
;MTPGLPSHYEVLGVPVTASLQEIKAAYRRAARVHHPDHGGDPAEFRRVTLAYEVLSDAQRRESYNRSYFAASPQREPETAAWSAGPGGTDDGGARPPSYAASGFTANRRQSGSRPQRNLAGEPAVYEPPFSDGVVPLVPLDLARRPEHGEPRRRGIFGAAARIEREQRTAALIRRSILAEIPSARLVNGLISPDGRSYVAHAVLAGYRLALVDSMLVPVGNYAWDGAHLLHGGRAAAPPLLAGQVRSFQEVFPELNVHGFVLVQTPDASVHQPVIDVHRSVTGGIEPLNASKFVRELKFFLAAGPQPNVVYVPALARLLTGLH
;
A
#
# COMPACT_ATOMS: atom_id res chain seq x y z
N MET A 1 -8.67 9.52 34.73
CA MET A 1 -7.89 10.37 33.81
C MET A 1 -7.76 9.61 32.51
N THR A 2 -8.52 9.98 31.49
CA THR A 2 -8.39 9.40 30.15
C THR A 2 -7.04 9.87 29.60
N PRO A 3 -6.08 8.98 29.29
CA PRO A 3 -4.84 9.41 28.65
C PRO A 3 -5.23 10.15 27.36
N GLY A 4 -4.72 11.37 27.20
CA GLY A 4 -4.96 12.17 26.00
C GLY A 4 -4.52 11.39 24.76
N LEU A 5 -5.30 11.49 23.68
CA LEU A 5 -4.93 10.88 22.40
C LEU A 5 -3.53 11.38 22.01
N PRO A 6 -2.61 10.50 21.59
CA PRO A 6 -1.24 10.89 21.25
C PRO A 6 -1.24 11.89 20.09
N SER A 7 -0.37 12.89 20.17
CA SER A 7 -0.23 13.91 19.12
C SER A 7 0.30 13.33 17.80
N HIS A 8 0.13 14.00 16.67
CA HIS A 8 0.67 13.51 15.39
C HIS A 8 2.19 13.38 15.43
N TYR A 9 2.87 14.25 16.19
CA TYR A 9 4.31 14.19 16.41
C TYR A 9 4.70 12.96 17.25
N GLU A 10 3.95 12.66 18.32
CA GLU A 10 4.15 11.47 19.14
C GLU A 10 3.86 10.17 18.37
N VAL A 11 2.79 10.16 17.57
CA VAL A 11 2.42 9.00 16.74
C VAL A 11 3.53 8.66 15.74
N LEU A 12 4.20 9.66 15.14
CA LEU A 12 5.36 9.43 14.28
C LEU A 12 6.68 9.28 15.05
N GLY A 13 6.71 9.56 16.35
CA GLY A 13 7.92 9.52 17.17
C GLY A 13 8.96 10.56 16.75
N VAL A 14 8.53 11.77 16.37
CA VAL A 14 9.41 12.87 15.93
C VAL A 14 9.16 14.15 16.73
N PRO A 15 10.18 15.01 16.94
CA PRO A 15 9.97 16.29 17.61
C PRO A 15 9.15 17.26 16.73
N VAL A 16 8.51 18.26 17.35
CA VAL A 16 7.76 19.32 16.65
C VAL A 16 8.63 20.10 15.64
N THR A 17 9.95 20.14 15.89
CA THR A 17 10.97 20.78 15.04
C THR A 17 11.43 19.92 13.87
N ALA A 18 10.93 18.69 13.73
CA ALA A 18 11.36 17.77 12.69
C ALA A 18 11.16 18.34 11.28
N SER A 19 12.18 18.16 10.45
CA SER A 19 12.13 18.48 9.02
C SER A 19 11.14 17.57 8.29
N LEU A 20 10.69 17.99 7.10
CA LEU A 20 9.84 17.15 6.24
C LEU A 20 10.51 15.82 5.90
N GLN A 21 11.85 15.81 5.75
CA GLN A 21 12.60 14.58 5.46
C GLN A 21 12.58 13.60 6.64
N GLU A 22 12.71 14.11 7.88
CA GLU A 22 12.63 13.30 9.09
C GLU A 22 11.21 12.76 9.30
N ILE A 23 10.19 13.57 9.05
CA ILE A 23 8.78 13.15 9.09
C ILE A 23 8.52 12.02 8.08
N LYS A 24 8.99 12.19 6.83
CA LYS A 24 8.90 11.14 5.80
C LYS A 24 9.63 9.87 6.22
N ALA A 25 10.83 9.99 6.79
CA ALA A 25 11.60 8.84 7.23
C ALA A 25 10.94 8.11 8.40
N ALA A 26 10.43 8.85 9.38
CA ALA A 26 9.72 8.31 10.54
C ALA A 26 8.43 7.61 10.14
N TYR A 27 7.65 8.25 9.25
CA TYR A 27 6.47 7.64 8.66
C TYR A 27 6.79 6.33 7.96
N ARG A 28 7.79 6.26 7.08
CA ARG A 28 8.16 4.99 6.42
C ARG A 28 8.52 3.88 7.41
N ARG A 29 9.22 4.21 8.51
CA ARG A 29 9.54 3.24 9.57
C ARG A 29 8.29 2.77 10.29
N ALA A 30 7.46 3.70 10.75
CA ALA A 30 6.23 3.41 11.50
C ALA A 30 5.21 2.66 10.63
N ALA A 31 5.02 3.09 9.38
CA ALA A 31 4.17 2.42 8.40
C ALA A 31 4.62 0.97 8.21
N ARG A 32 5.92 0.69 8.05
CA ARG A 32 6.40 -0.69 7.89
C ARG A 32 6.21 -1.56 9.13
N VAL A 33 6.34 -0.98 10.33
CA VAL A 33 6.14 -1.69 11.61
C VAL A 33 4.67 -2.00 11.86
N HIS A 34 3.80 -1.01 11.64
CA HIS A 34 2.37 -1.13 11.86
C HIS A 34 1.65 -1.66 10.61
N HIS A 35 2.36 -1.98 9.53
CA HIS A 35 1.72 -2.41 8.29
C HIS A 35 0.92 -3.68 8.55
N PRO A 36 -0.38 -3.67 8.23
CA PRO A 36 -1.25 -4.80 8.53
C PRO A 36 -0.88 -6.09 7.78
N ASP A 37 -0.34 -6.01 6.56
CA ASP A 37 0.18 -7.19 5.84
C ASP A 37 1.39 -7.84 6.55
N HIS A 38 2.02 -7.14 7.50
CA HIS A 38 3.13 -7.67 8.31
C HIS A 38 2.70 -8.01 9.75
N GLY A 39 1.39 -8.09 10.00
CA GLY A 39 0.84 -8.40 11.32
C GLY A 39 0.76 -7.19 12.27
N GLY A 40 0.92 -5.97 11.76
CA GLY A 40 0.71 -4.74 12.51
C GLY A 40 -0.77 -4.43 12.76
N ASP A 41 -1.05 -3.56 13.74
CA ASP A 41 -2.42 -3.12 14.05
C ASP A 41 -2.93 -2.12 13.00
N PRO A 42 -4.01 -2.43 12.25
CA PRO A 42 -4.62 -1.49 11.32
C PRO A 42 -4.98 -0.14 11.97
N ALA A 43 -5.36 -0.10 13.25
CA ALA A 43 -5.71 1.14 13.94
C ALA A 43 -4.49 2.02 14.23
N GLU A 44 -3.34 1.42 14.54
CA GLU A 44 -2.06 2.13 14.66
C GLU A 44 -1.59 2.60 13.29
N PHE A 45 -1.69 1.76 12.27
CA PHE A 45 -1.34 2.12 10.91
C PHE A 45 -2.12 3.34 10.42
N ARG A 46 -3.44 3.36 10.64
CA ARG A 46 -4.29 4.52 10.35
C ARG A 46 -3.82 5.77 11.06
N ARG A 47 -3.47 5.68 12.36
CA ARG A 47 -2.96 6.82 13.14
C ARG A 47 -1.66 7.35 12.56
N VAL A 48 -0.72 6.45 12.23
CA VAL A 48 0.56 6.78 11.60
C VAL A 48 0.36 7.49 10.26
N THR A 49 -0.55 6.98 9.42
CA THR A 49 -0.85 7.57 8.12
C THR A 49 -1.52 8.94 8.26
N LEU A 50 -2.53 9.08 9.12
CA LEU A 50 -3.17 10.38 9.40
C LEU A 50 -2.18 11.41 9.93
N ALA A 51 -1.28 11.01 10.84
CA ALA A 51 -0.24 11.88 11.36
C ALA A 51 0.69 12.37 10.24
N TYR A 52 1.08 11.48 9.33
CA TYR A 52 1.89 11.85 8.18
C TYR A 52 1.13 12.76 7.20
N GLU A 53 -0.14 12.50 6.89
CA GLU A 53 -0.94 13.34 6.01
C GLU A 53 -1.05 14.79 6.51
N VAL A 54 -1.18 14.99 7.82
CA VAL A 54 -1.24 16.32 8.42
C VAL A 54 0.13 16.97 8.47
N LEU A 55 1.18 16.23 8.86
CA LEU A 55 2.52 16.79 9.08
C LEU A 55 3.36 16.93 7.80
N SER A 56 3.01 16.22 6.71
CA SER A 56 3.74 16.30 5.44
C SER A 56 3.34 17.48 4.57
N ASP A 57 2.11 17.98 4.74
CA ASP A 57 1.61 19.18 4.07
C ASP A 57 1.90 20.43 4.92
N ALA A 58 2.54 21.44 4.32
CA ALA A 58 2.99 22.63 5.06
C ALA A 58 1.82 23.41 5.68
N GLN A 59 0.70 23.55 4.96
CA GLN A 59 -0.46 24.33 5.39
C GLN A 59 -1.25 23.59 6.49
N ARG A 60 -1.44 22.28 6.33
CA ARG A 60 -2.10 21.43 7.33
C ARG A 60 -1.25 21.31 8.58
N ARG A 61 0.08 21.19 8.45
CA ARG A 61 1.01 21.18 9.57
C ARG A 61 0.99 22.50 10.33
N GLU A 62 0.99 23.63 9.65
CA GLU A 62 0.92 24.92 10.31
C GLU A 62 -0.41 25.10 11.07
N SER A 63 -1.52 24.70 10.45
CA SER A 63 -2.85 24.73 11.07
C SER A 63 -2.90 23.83 12.31
N TYR A 64 -2.32 22.64 12.23
CA TYR A 64 -2.18 21.71 13.35
C TYR A 64 -1.26 22.27 14.44
N ASN A 65 -0.14 22.90 14.07
CA ASN A 65 0.77 23.52 15.04
C ASN A 65 0.08 24.63 15.83
N ARG A 66 -0.71 25.49 15.17
CA ARG A 66 -1.47 26.55 15.84
C ARG A 66 -2.40 25.98 16.92
N SER A 67 -3.14 24.91 16.61
CA SER A 67 -4.02 24.28 17.60
C SER A 67 -3.25 23.50 18.68
N TYR A 68 -2.16 22.84 18.30
CA TYR A 68 -1.29 22.08 19.21
C TYR A 68 -0.63 22.98 20.27
N PHE A 69 -0.12 24.14 19.87
CA PHE A 69 0.49 25.12 20.79
C PHE A 69 -0.57 25.92 21.58
N ALA A 70 -1.76 26.15 21.04
CA ALA A 70 -2.86 26.78 21.77
C ALA A 70 -3.47 25.87 22.86
N ALA A 71 -3.46 24.55 22.64
CA ALA A 71 -3.94 23.55 23.60
C ALA A 71 -2.88 23.12 24.64
N SER A 72 -1.63 23.54 24.47
CA SER A 72 -0.54 23.27 25.40
C SER A 72 -0.48 24.39 26.45
N PRO A 73 -0.92 24.19 27.71
CA PRO A 73 -0.68 25.19 28.73
C PRO A 73 0.83 25.37 28.91
N GLN A 74 1.30 26.60 28.81
CA GLN A 74 2.69 26.99 29.01
C GLN A 74 3.23 26.34 30.29
N ARG A 75 4.10 25.33 30.16
CA ARG A 75 5.04 24.99 31.22
C ARG A 75 6.22 25.92 31.04
N GLU A 76 6.31 26.91 31.92
CA GLU A 76 7.51 27.74 32.05
C GLU A 76 8.73 26.85 32.34
N PRO A 77 9.93 27.21 31.84
CA PRO A 77 11.13 26.43 32.07
C PRO A 77 11.62 26.65 33.51
N GLU A 78 11.37 25.68 34.39
CA GLU A 78 11.97 25.66 35.72
C GLU A 78 13.48 25.42 35.59
N THR A 79 14.25 26.46 35.90
CA THR A 79 15.70 26.44 35.98
C THR A 79 16.14 25.45 37.07
N ALA A 80 16.75 24.35 36.67
CA ALA A 80 17.29 23.34 37.59
C ALA A 80 18.49 23.89 38.37
N ALA A 81 18.22 24.31 39.62
CA ALA A 81 19.23 24.56 40.63
C ALA A 81 19.82 23.23 41.12
N TRP A 82 21.14 23.19 41.14
CA TRP A 82 21.95 22.10 41.66
C TRP A 82 21.87 22.05 43.19
N SER A 83 21.69 20.85 43.75
CA SER A 83 22.02 20.56 45.16
C SER A 83 22.58 19.14 45.27
N ALA A 84 23.73 19.04 45.95
CA ALA A 84 24.59 17.89 46.06
C ALA A 84 24.44 17.15 47.41
N GLY A 85 24.44 15.81 47.35
CA GLY A 85 24.99 14.84 48.34
C GLY A 85 24.23 14.56 49.65
N PRO A 86 24.69 13.61 50.49
CA PRO A 86 25.46 12.38 50.21
C PRO A 86 25.05 11.12 51.05
N GLY A 87 25.51 9.94 50.64
CA GLY A 87 26.11 8.88 51.49
C GLY A 87 25.23 8.04 52.46
N GLY A 88 25.38 6.70 52.37
CA GLY A 88 24.98 5.75 53.40
C GLY A 88 25.06 4.30 52.93
N THR A 89 25.87 3.50 53.61
CA THR A 89 26.43 2.18 53.25
C THR A 89 25.66 1.00 53.90
N ASP A 90 26.02 -0.24 53.51
CA ASP A 90 26.11 -1.54 54.27
C ASP A 90 24.91 -2.04 55.15
N ASP A 91 24.61 -3.34 55.38
CA ASP A 91 25.22 -4.65 55.10
C ASP A 91 24.22 -5.82 55.38
N GLY A 92 24.49 -7.01 54.84
CA GLY A 92 24.18 -8.36 55.40
C GLY A 92 22.73 -8.91 55.34
N GLY A 93 22.43 -10.20 55.11
CA GLY A 93 23.20 -11.43 54.90
C GLY A 93 22.32 -12.70 55.09
N ALA A 94 22.75 -13.84 54.50
CA ALA A 94 22.32 -15.26 54.71
C ALA A 94 20.96 -15.72 54.12
N ARG A 95 20.76 -16.92 53.51
CA ARG A 95 21.49 -18.20 53.36
C ARG A 95 20.78 -19.05 52.24
N PRO A 96 21.41 -20.08 51.61
CA PRO A 96 20.82 -20.99 50.60
C PRO A 96 20.36 -22.34 51.26
N PRO A 97 20.03 -23.48 50.57
CA PRO A 97 19.94 -23.80 49.13
C PRO A 97 18.67 -24.61 48.73
N SER A 98 18.50 -24.94 47.44
CA SER A 98 18.34 -26.33 46.94
C SER A 98 17.87 -26.41 45.48
N TYR A 99 18.45 -27.38 44.78
CA TYR A 99 18.16 -27.74 43.40
C TYR A 99 16.87 -28.56 43.32
N ALA A 100 15.98 -28.21 42.39
CA ALA A 100 15.06 -29.17 41.78
C ALA A 100 14.75 -28.72 40.34
N ALA A 101 15.34 -29.44 39.40
CA ALA A 101 14.99 -29.38 37.99
C ALA A 101 13.56 -29.92 37.81
N SER A 102 12.67 -29.15 37.20
CA SER A 102 11.44 -29.66 36.59
C SER A 102 10.83 -28.63 35.63
N GLY A 103 10.77 -29.01 34.34
CA GLY A 103 9.67 -28.68 33.45
C GLY A 103 9.60 -27.26 32.89
N PHE A 104 10.29 -27.03 31.77
CA PHE A 104 9.86 -26.06 30.77
C PHE A 104 8.43 -26.40 30.31
N THR A 105 7.43 -25.76 30.91
CA THR A 105 6.09 -25.68 30.32
C THR A 105 5.99 -24.31 29.66
N ALA A 106 6.31 -24.30 28.37
CA ALA A 106 5.97 -23.21 27.49
C ALA A 106 4.45 -23.07 27.51
N ASN A 107 3.94 -22.15 28.33
CA ASN A 107 2.55 -21.73 28.28
C ASN A 107 2.39 -20.87 27.02
N ARG A 108 2.40 -21.55 25.87
CA ARG A 108 2.00 -21.03 24.57
C ARG A 108 0.53 -20.71 24.72
N ARG A 109 0.25 -19.46 25.12
CA ARG A 109 -1.04 -18.83 24.90
C ARG A 109 -1.25 -18.83 23.38
N GLN A 110 -1.83 -19.91 22.88
CA GLN A 110 -2.56 -19.93 21.63
C GLN A 110 -3.71 -18.94 21.82
N SER A 111 -3.42 -17.66 21.58
CA SER A 111 -4.44 -16.75 21.10
C SER A 111 -4.91 -17.34 19.79
N GLY A 112 -6.07 -17.99 19.82
CA GLY A 112 -6.74 -18.45 18.63
C GLY A 112 -7.02 -17.23 17.76
N SER A 113 -6.14 -16.99 16.78
CA SER A 113 -6.49 -16.14 15.64
C SER A 113 -7.66 -16.82 14.96
N ARG A 114 -8.87 -16.39 15.29
CA ARG A 114 -10.03 -16.61 14.43
C ARG A 114 -9.58 -16.23 13.01
N PRO A 115 -9.79 -17.08 11.99
CA PRO A 115 -9.46 -16.71 10.63
C PRO A 115 -10.16 -15.38 10.35
N GLN A 116 -9.35 -14.34 10.08
CA GLN A 116 -9.85 -13.01 9.79
C GLN A 116 -10.79 -13.14 8.60
N ARG A 117 -12.09 -12.88 8.84
CA ARG A 117 -13.13 -13.01 7.80
C ARG A 117 -12.70 -12.17 6.60
N ASN A 118 -12.54 -12.79 5.44
CA ASN A 118 -12.19 -12.06 4.23
C ASN A 118 -13.37 -11.15 3.85
N LEU A 119 -13.15 -9.84 3.90
CA LEU A 119 -14.19 -8.83 3.66
C LEU A 119 -14.29 -8.42 2.18
N ALA A 120 -13.50 -8.99 1.27
CA ALA A 120 -13.33 -8.41 -0.08
C ALA A 120 -14.64 -8.26 -0.87
N GLY A 121 -15.61 -9.17 -0.67
CA GLY A 121 -16.93 -9.12 -1.31
C GLY A 121 -17.98 -8.29 -0.57
N GLU A 122 -17.64 -7.70 0.58
CA GLU A 122 -18.55 -6.84 1.33
C GLU A 122 -18.70 -5.46 0.66
N PRO A 123 -19.79 -4.72 0.95
CA PRO A 123 -19.95 -3.35 0.46
C PRO A 123 -18.76 -2.46 0.79
N ALA A 124 -18.45 -1.57 -0.16
CA ALA A 124 -17.34 -0.63 -0.03
C ALA A 124 -17.54 0.31 1.17
N VAL A 125 -16.53 0.40 2.02
CA VAL A 125 -16.43 1.38 3.11
C VAL A 125 -15.39 2.42 2.72
N TYR A 126 -15.68 3.71 2.94
CA TYR A 126 -14.75 4.78 2.59
C TYR A 126 -13.92 5.18 3.80
N GLU A 127 -12.62 5.36 3.56
CA GLU A 127 -11.70 5.83 4.58
C GLU A 127 -10.90 7.05 4.08
N PRO A 128 -10.98 8.20 4.77
CA PRO A 128 -11.91 8.49 5.86
C PRO A 128 -13.38 8.45 5.39
N PRO A 129 -14.34 8.26 6.32
CA PRO A 129 -15.75 8.30 5.96
C PRO A 129 -16.14 9.69 5.47
N PHE A 130 -17.09 9.74 4.54
CA PHE A 130 -17.70 10.99 4.09
C PHE A 130 -18.68 11.47 5.17
N SER A 131 -18.39 12.61 5.78
CA SER A 131 -19.23 13.25 6.81
C SER A 131 -19.60 14.67 6.40
N ASP A 132 -20.74 15.13 6.90
CA ASP A 132 -21.19 16.49 6.67
C ASP A 132 -20.24 17.49 7.36
N GLY A 133 -19.86 18.56 6.64
CA GLY A 133 -19.03 19.64 7.17
C GLY A 133 -17.52 19.48 6.99
N VAL A 134 -17.02 18.35 6.47
CA VAL A 134 -15.62 18.18 6.07
C VAL A 134 -15.53 18.23 4.55
N VAL A 135 -14.70 19.13 4.00
CA VAL A 135 -14.44 19.16 2.55
C VAL A 135 -13.67 17.90 2.18
N PRO A 136 -14.25 16.99 1.35
CA PRO A 136 -13.59 15.73 1.04
C PRO A 136 -12.46 15.94 0.04
N LEU A 137 -11.40 15.11 0.13
CA LEU A 137 -10.28 15.12 -0.82
C LEU A 137 -10.71 14.85 -2.27
N VAL A 138 -11.76 14.04 -2.42
CA VAL A 138 -12.41 13.71 -3.70
C VAL A 138 -13.93 13.73 -3.45
N PRO A 139 -14.76 14.33 -4.34
CA PRO A 139 -16.21 14.27 -4.21
C PRO A 139 -16.72 12.83 -4.10
N LEU A 140 -17.74 12.60 -3.26
CA LEU A 140 -18.29 11.24 -3.03
C LEU A 140 -18.72 10.56 -4.33
N ASP A 141 -19.37 11.29 -5.24
CA ASP A 141 -19.81 10.76 -6.53
C ASP A 141 -18.66 10.35 -7.44
N LEU A 142 -17.51 11.02 -7.30
CA LEU A 142 -16.30 10.62 -8.00
C LEU A 142 -15.70 9.38 -7.33
N ALA A 143 -15.55 9.36 -6.00
CA ALA A 143 -15.01 8.23 -5.25
C ALA A 143 -15.85 6.94 -5.37
N ARG A 144 -17.16 7.06 -5.66
CA ARG A 144 -18.07 5.93 -5.91
C ARG A 144 -17.89 5.27 -7.27
N ARG A 145 -17.28 5.94 -8.23
CA ARG A 145 -17.08 5.35 -9.57
C ARG A 145 -16.12 4.19 -9.48
N PRO A 146 -16.43 3.01 -10.04
CA PRO A 146 -15.52 1.88 -10.02
C PRO A 146 -14.31 2.08 -10.95
N GLU A 147 -14.43 2.97 -11.95
CA GLU A 147 -13.43 3.22 -12.97
C GLU A 147 -13.21 4.74 -13.16
N HIS A 148 -11.94 5.11 -13.36
CA HIS A 148 -11.47 6.49 -13.51
C HIS A 148 -10.43 6.61 -14.63
N GLY A 149 -10.31 7.81 -15.19
CA GLY A 149 -9.38 8.09 -16.29
C GLY A 149 -9.79 7.41 -17.59
N GLU A 150 -8.99 7.62 -18.63
CA GLU A 150 -9.18 6.99 -19.94
C GLU A 150 -7.88 6.32 -20.41
N PRO A 151 -7.97 5.20 -21.16
CA PRO A 151 -6.84 4.69 -21.93
C PRO A 151 -6.23 5.78 -22.83
N ARG A 152 -4.90 5.86 -22.90
CA ARG A 152 -4.22 7.07 -23.41
C ARG A 152 -4.44 7.26 -24.91
N ARG A 153 -4.88 8.46 -25.33
CA ARG A 153 -5.08 8.86 -26.75
C ARG A 153 -3.88 9.55 -27.43
N ARG A 154 -2.64 9.38 -26.96
CA ARG A 154 -1.47 10.11 -27.52
C ARG A 154 -0.74 9.32 -28.63
N GLY A 155 -0.50 9.99 -29.77
CA GLY A 155 0.25 9.51 -30.94
C GLY A 155 -0.61 9.23 -32.18
N ILE A 156 -0.19 9.69 -33.36
CA ILE A 156 -0.95 9.56 -34.64
C ILE A 156 -0.75 8.17 -35.29
N PHE A 157 0.29 7.43 -34.89
CA PHE A 157 0.64 6.11 -35.44
C PHE A 157 0.76 5.06 -34.33
N GLY A 158 0.21 3.86 -34.53
CA GLY A 158 0.30 2.74 -33.59
C GLY A 158 -0.54 2.85 -32.31
N ALA A 159 -1.22 3.97 -32.09
CA ALA A 159 -2.08 4.19 -30.92
C ALA A 159 -3.28 3.25 -30.88
N ALA A 160 -3.89 2.89 -32.02
CA ALA A 160 -5.11 2.08 -32.05
C ALA A 160 -4.93 0.70 -31.42
N ALA A 161 -3.92 -0.07 -31.83
CA ALA A 161 -3.65 -1.40 -31.28
C ALA A 161 -3.29 -1.36 -29.78
N ARG A 162 -2.57 -0.31 -29.35
CA ARG A 162 -2.27 -0.07 -27.93
C ARG A 162 -3.53 0.27 -27.15
N ILE A 163 -4.36 1.18 -27.66
CA ILE A 163 -5.63 1.59 -27.03
C ILE A 163 -6.56 0.39 -26.92
N GLU A 164 -6.69 -0.41 -27.97
CA GLU A 164 -7.50 -1.62 -27.96
C GLU A 164 -6.99 -2.61 -26.90
N ARG A 165 -5.67 -2.80 -26.79
CA ARG A 165 -5.06 -3.64 -25.75
C ARG A 165 -5.37 -3.13 -24.34
N GLU A 166 -5.19 -1.83 -24.09
CA GLU A 166 -5.49 -1.19 -22.80
C GLU A 166 -7.00 -1.31 -22.48
N GLN A 167 -7.88 -1.13 -23.47
CA GLN A 167 -9.33 -1.32 -23.32
C GLN A 167 -9.70 -2.77 -22.99
N ARG A 168 -9.08 -3.77 -23.65
CA ARG A 168 -9.27 -5.20 -23.35
C ARG A 168 -8.84 -5.53 -21.91
N THR A 169 -7.72 -4.96 -21.45
CA THR A 169 -7.25 -5.10 -20.06
C THR A 169 -8.23 -4.47 -19.06
N ALA A 170 -8.68 -3.24 -19.29
CA ALA A 170 -9.67 -2.57 -18.45
C ALA A 170 -10.99 -3.37 -18.40
N ALA A 171 -11.47 -3.86 -19.54
CA ALA A 171 -12.68 -4.69 -19.61
C ALA A 171 -12.53 -6.03 -18.86
N LEU A 172 -11.33 -6.61 -18.83
CA LEU A 172 -11.00 -7.77 -18.00
C LEU A 172 -11.09 -7.44 -16.51
N ILE A 173 -10.40 -6.39 -16.07
CA ILE A 173 -10.43 -5.99 -14.66
C ILE A 173 -11.86 -5.64 -14.23
N ARG A 174 -12.62 -4.91 -15.05
CA ARG A 174 -14.01 -4.54 -14.78
C ARG A 174 -14.90 -5.75 -14.57
N ARG A 175 -14.82 -6.77 -15.43
CA ARG A 175 -15.71 -7.94 -15.35
C ARG A 175 -15.35 -8.91 -14.23
N SER A 176 -14.06 -9.06 -13.89
CA SER A 176 -13.60 -10.12 -12.99
C SER A 176 -13.14 -9.63 -11.63
N ILE A 177 -12.74 -8.37 -11.51
CA ILE A 177 -12.24 -7.80 -10.24
C ILE A 177 -13.30 -6.87 -9.66
N LEU A 178 -13.72 -5.85 -10.41
CA LEU A 178 -14.65 -4.83 -9.88
C LEU A 178 -16.05 -5.41 -9.58
N ALA A 179 -16.42 -6.49 -10.26
CA ALA A 179 -17.66 -7.22 -10.00
C ALA A 179 -17.63 -8.00 -8.66
N GLU A 180 -16.45 -8.37 -8.18
CA GLU A 180 -16.28 -9.23 -6.99
C GLU A 180 -15.70 -8.49 -5.77
N ILE A 181 -15.04 -7.34 -6.00
CA ILE A 181 -14.44 -6.50 -4.96
C ILE A 181 -15.03 -5.08 -5.09
N PRO A 182 -16.17 -4.77 -4.44
CA PRO A 182 -16.88 -3.49 -4.61
C PRO A 182 -16.07 -2.23 -4.26
N SER A 183 -15.07 -2.38 -3.40
CA SER A 183 -14.12 -1.33 -3.01
C SER A 183 -13.02 -1.06 -4.04
N ALA A 184 -12.81 -1.97 -5.00
CA ALA A 184 -11.74 -1.81 -5.97
C ALA A 184 -12.00 -0.59 -6.88
N ARG A 185 -10.96 0.19 -7.15
CA ARG A 185 -10.99 1.35 -8.04
C ARG A 185 -9.95 1.16 -9.13
N LEU A 186 -10.42 1.08 -10.38
CA LEU A 186 -9.56 1.05 -11.55
C LEU A 186 -9.26 2.48 -11.99
N VAL A 187 -7.97 2.82 -12.07
CA VAL A 187 -7.48 4.10 -12.60
C VAL A 187 -6.71 3.80 -13.88
N ASN A 188 -7.12 4.41 -14.99
CA ASN A 188 -6.51 4.22 -16.30
C ASN A 188 -5.56 5.37 -16.63
N GLY A 189 -4.45 5.04 -17.32
CA GLY A 189 -3.57 6.03 -17.95
C GLY A 189 -2.74 6.86 -16.97
N LEU A 190 -2.12 6.23 -15.97
CA LEU A 190 -1.33 6.95 -14.97
C LEU A 190 0.03 7.39 -15.51
N ILE A 191 0.51 8.51 -14.99
CA ILE A 191 1.89 8.98 -15.13
C ILE A 191 2.64 8.52 -13.87
N SER A 192 3.87 8.02 -14.02
CA SER A 192 4.69 7.67 -12.87
C SER A 192 5.05 8.91 -12.05
N PRO A 193 5.30 8.76 -10.74
CA PRO A 193 5.69 9.87 -9.86
C PRO A 193 6.82 10.76 -10.37
N ASP A 194 7.78 10.19 -11.08
CA ASP A 194 8.93 10.92 -11.64
C ASP A 194 8.59 11.72 -12.90
N GLY A 195 7.36 11.61 -13.41
CA GLY A 195 6.87 12.26 -14.62
C GLY A 195 7.44 11.67 -15.92
N ARG A 196 8.23 10.60 -15.86
CA ARG A 196 9.04 10.10 -17.01
C ARG A 196 8.46 8.88 -17.68
N SER A 197 7.63 8.11 -16.99
CA SER A 197 7.03 6.88 -17.50
C SER A 197 5.53 6.84 -17.25
N TYR A 198 4.88 5.80 -17.78
CA TYR A 198 3.44 5.64 -17.69
C TYR A 198 3.13 4.23 -17.20
N VAL A 199 1.98 4.09 -16.55
CA VAL A 199 1.40 2.80 -16.19
C VAL A 199 0.02 2.74 -16.82
N ALA A 200 -0.28 1.67 -17.59
CA ALA A 200 -1.57 1.59 -18.29
C ALA A 200 -2.75 1.60 -17.32
N HIS A 201 -2.68 0.81 -16.25
CA HIS A 201 -3.75 0.71 -15.26
C HIS A 201 -3.21 0.58 -13.84
N ALA A 202 -3.94 1.11 -12.87
CA ALA A 202 -3.74 0.81 -11.46
C ALA A 202 -5.07 0.36 -10.84
N VAL A 203 -5.03 -0.63 -9.96
CA VAL A 203 -6.19 -1.10 -9.20
C VAL A 203 -5.91 -0.92 -7.72
N LEU A 204 -6.67 -0.04 -7.08
CA LEU A 204 -6.60 0.22 -5.64
C LEU A 204 -7.73 -0.52 -4.92
N ALA A 205 -7.42 -1.31 -3.90
CA ALA A 205 -8.40 -1.87 -2.97
C ALA A 205 -7.79 -1.97 -1.57
N GLY A 206 -8.45 -1.36 -0.58
CA GLY A 206 -7.91 -1.20 0.77
C GLY A 206 -6.54 -0.54 0.73
N TYR A 207 -5.55 -1.24 1.29
CA TYR A 207 -4.16 -0.81 1.38
C TYR A 207 -3.26 -1.48 0.34
N ARG A 208 -3.83 -1.87 -0.81
CA ARG A 208 -3.10 -2.56 -1.88
C ARG A 208 -3.29 -1.86 -3.20
N LEU A 209 -2.18 -1.66 -3.91
CA LEU A 209 -2.14 -1.00 -5.21
C LEU A 209 -1.48 -1.93 -6.22
N ALA A 210 -2.27 -2.43 -7.17
CA ALA A 210 -1.77 -3.22 -8.28
C ALA A 210 -1.50 -2.31 -9.49
N LEU A 211 -0.25 -2.21 -9.93
CA LEU A 211 0.11 -1.62 -11.21
C LEU A 211 0.02 -2.69 -12.29
N VAL A 212 -0.70 -2.41 -13.37
CA VAL A 212 -0.96 -3.38 -14.43
C VAL A 212 -0.56 -2.78 -15.77
N ASP A 213 0.33 -3.49 -16.46
CA ASP A 213 0.61 -3.31 -17.87
C ASP A 213 0.32 -4.61 -18.61
N SER A 214 0.16 -4.50 -19.93
CA SER A 214 -0.11 -5.67 -20.75
C SER A 214 0.63 -5.64 -22.08
N MET A 215 0.76 -6.81 -22.68
CA MET A 215 1.28 -6.99 -24.04
C MET A 215 0.38 -7.95 -24.82
N LEU A 216 0.49 -7.91 -26.15
CA LEU A 216 -0.22 -8.81 -27.04
C LEU A 216 0.79 -9.70 -27.75
N VAL A 217 0.55 -11.01 -27.74
CA VAL A 217 1.40 -12.01 -28.41
C VAL A 217 0.53 -12.96 -29.23
N PRO A 218 1.07 -13.61 -30.29
CA PRO A 218 0.36 -14.69 -30.97
C PRO A 218 -0.03 -15.83 -30.03
N VAL A 219 -1.10 -16.55 -30.37
CA VAL A 219 -1.45 -17.79 -29.66
C VAL A 219 -0.30 -18.78 -29.76
N GLY A 220 0.04 -19.43 -28.65
CA GLY A 220 1.12 -20.42 -28.61
C GLY A 220 1.66 -20.66 -27.21
N ASN A 221 2.69 -21.51 -27.16
CA ASN A 221 3.44 -21.81 -25.94
C ASN A 221 4.67 -20.93 -25.87
N TYR A 222 4.87 -20.30 -24.72
CA TYR A 222 5.97 -19.39 -24.44
C TYR A 222 6.75 -19.89 -23.24
N ALA A 223 8.07 -19.68 -23.25
CA ALA A 223 8.90 -19.89 -22.08
C ALA A 223 9.34 -18.54 -21.50
N TRP A 224 9.19 -18.36 -20.19
CA TRP A 224 9.67 -17.18 -19.46
C TRP A 224 11.03 -17.49 -18.83
N ASP A 225 12.07 -16.77 -19.26
CA ASP A 225 13.45 -16.94 -18.79
C ASP A 225 13.84 -15.99 -17.64
N GLY A 226 12.89 -15.16 -17.17
CA GLY A 226 13.12 -14.12 -16.16
C GLY A 226 13.28 -12.70 -16.72
N ALA A 227 13.47 -12.56 -18.03
CA ALA A 227 13.59 -11.28 -18.72
C ALA A 227 12.77 -11.20 -20.02
N HIS A 228 12.61 -12.31 -20.75
CA HIS A 228 11.94 -12.38 -22.04
C HIS A 228 10.96 -13.55 -22.13
N LEU A 229 9.90 -13.36 -22.92
CA LEU A 229 9.02 -14.43 -23.37
C LEU A 229 9.57 -15.00 -24.68
N LEU A 230 10.00 -16.27 -24.64
CA LEU A 230 10.60 -16.98 -25.76
C LEU A 230 9.53 -17.81 -26.50
N HIS A 231 9.44 -17.65 -27.82
CA HIS A 231 8.53 -18.41 -28.68
C HIS A 231 9.08 -18.54 -30.10
N GLY A 232 9.21 -19.79 -30.59
CA GLY A 232 9.63 -20.06 -31.97
C GLY A 232 10.97 -19.42 -32.35
N GLY A 233 11.94 -19.39 -31.42
CA GLY A 233 13.25 -18.76 -31.62
C GLY A 233 13.25 -17.23 -31.55
N ARG A 234 12.11 -16.60 -31.25
CA ARG A 234 11.98 -15.15 -31.03
C ARG A 234 11.83 -14.85 -29.55
N ALA A 235 12.33 -13.69 -29.13
CA ALA A 235 12.18 -13.16 -27.78
C ALA A 235 11.29 -11.92 -27.81
N ALA A 236 10.31 -11.85 -26.91
CA ALA A 236 9.48 -10.68 -26.68
C ALA A 236 9.74 -10.14 -25.27
N ALA A 237 10.13 -8.87 -25.18
CA ALA A 237 10.32 -8.21 -23.89
C ALA A 237 8.98 -7.75 -23.33
N PRO A 238 8.60 -8.15 -22.10
CA PRO A 238 7.41 -7.63 -21.44
C PRO A 238 7.59 -6.17 -20.99
N PRO A 239 6.49 -5.47 -20.68
CA PRO A 239 6.55 -4.18 -20.01
C PRO A 239 7.38 -4.23 -18.73
N LEU A 240 8.33 -3.31 -18.60
CA LEU A 240 9.17 -3.18 -17.41
C LEU A 240 8.41 -2.37 -16.36
N LEU A 241 7.87 -3.04 -15.35
CA LEU A 241 7.12 -2.40 -14.25
C LEU A 241 7.92 -2.24 -12.95
N ALA A 242 9.07 -2.89 -12.80
CA ALA A 242 9.80 -2.94 -11.53
C ALA A 242 10.22 -1.55 -11.02
N GLY A 243 10.62 -0.66 -11.92
CA GLY A 243 10.95 0.73 -11.58
C GLY A 243 9.72 1.52 -11.12
N GLN A 244 8.60 1.36 -11.83
CA GLN A 244 7.34 2.02 -11.50
C GLN A 244 6.82 1.54 -10.15
N VAL A 245 6.81 0.23 -9.90
CA VAL A 245 6.42 -0.33 -8.59
C VAL A 245 7.23 0.30 -7.47
N ARG A 246 8.56 0.41 -7.62
CA ARG A 246 9.41 1.08 -6.62
C ARG A 246 9.02 2.54 -6.42
N SER A 247 8.87 3.30 -7.50
CA SER A 247 8.50 4.72 -7.41
C SER A 247 7.12 4.94 -6.76
N PHE A 248 6.13 4.12 -7.10
CA PHE A 248 4.81 4.19 -6.49
C PHE A 248 4.87 3.76 -5.01
N GLN A 249 5.67 2.75 -4.66
CA GLN A 249 5.86 2.33 -3.27
C GLN A 249 6.49 3.43 -2.41
N GLU A 250 7.40 4.24 -2.97
CA GLU A 250 8.00 5.40 -2.28
C GLU A 250 6.98 6.53 -2.05
N VAL A 251 6.06 6.71 -2.99
CA VAL A 251 4.98 7.72 -2.92
C VAL A 251 3.84 7.27 -2.02
N PHE A 252 3.55 5.98 -1.98
CA PHE A 252 2.51 5.36 -1.16
C PHE A 252 3.11 4.38 -0.13
N PRO A 253 3.85 4.85 0.90
CA PRO A 253 4.38 3.96 1.94
C PRO A 253 3.30 3.19 2.71
N GLU A 254 2.08 3.72 2.72
CA GLU A 254 0.91 3.10 3.33
C GLU A 254 0.30 1.96 2.51
N LEU A 255 0.70 1.80 1.24
CA LEU A 255 0.16 0.77 0.38
C LEU A 255 1.19 -0.31 0.15
N ASN A 256 0.74 -1.56 0.07
CA ASN A 256 1.53 -2.60 -0.57
C ASN A 256 1.36 -2.47 -2.08
N VAL A 257 2.42 -2.07 -2.78
CA VAL A 257 2.42 -1.87 -4.23
C VAL A 257 3.01 -3.09 -4.93
N HIS A 258 2.26 -3.65 -5.87
CA HIS A 258 2.72 -4.80 -6.68
C HIS A 258 2.46 -4.58 -8.17
N GLY A 259 3.33 -5.13 -9.02
CA GLY A 259 3.20 -5.03 -10.47
C GLY A 259 2.71 -6.34 -11.08
N PHE A 260 1.84 -6.24 -12.08
CA PHE A 260 1.33 -7.39 -12.84
C PHE A 260 1.50 -7.13 -14.33
N VAL A 261 2.05 -8.12 -15.03
CA VAL A 261 2.14 -8.09 -16.49
C VAL A 261 1.14 -9.08 -17.07
N LEU A 262 0.13 -8.56 -17.77
CA LEU A 262 -0.86 -9.38 -18.47
C LEU A 262 -0.42 -9.63 -19.93
N VAL A 263 -0.32 -10.89 -20.31
CA VAL A 263 -0.07 -11.32 -21.68
C VAL A 263 -1.39 -11.77 -22.30
N GLN A 264 -1.79 -11.10 -23.37
CA GLN A 264 -3.03 -11.36 -24.09
C GLN A 264 -2.75 -11.94 -25.47
N THR A 265 -3.72 -12.67 -26.00
CA THR A 265 -3.76 -13.12 -27.40
C THR A 265 -4.90 -12.43 -28.16
N PRO A 266 -4.80 -12.32 -29.50
CA PRO A 266 -5.84 -11.70 -30.32
C PRO A 266 -7.22 -12.36 -30.18
N ASP A 267 -7.26 -13.68 -29.97
CA ASP A 267 -8.46 -14.52 -29.86
C ASP A 267 -9.22 -14.38 -28.53
N ALA A 268 -8.71 -13.56 -27.61
CA ALA A 268 -9.30 -13.30 -26.29
C ALA A 268 -9.49 -14.54 -25.40
N SER A 269 -8.79 -15.64 -25.68
CA SER A 269 -8.79 -16.82 -24.82
C SER A 269 -8.16 -16.51 -23.47
N VAL A 270 -8.80 -16.94 -22.38
CA VAL A 270 -8.30 -16.64 -21.03
C VAL A 270 -7.14 -17.53 -20.59
N HIS A 271 -6.99 -18.70 -21.22
CA HIS A 271 -5.95 -19.66 -20.91
C HIS A 271 -4.76 -19.59 -21.87
N GLN A 272 -4.88 -18.81 -22.94
CA GLN A 272 -3.79 -18.52 -23.87
C GLN A 272 -3.16 -17.15 -23.55
N PRO A 273 -1.86 -16.96 -23.83
CA PRO A 273 -0.93 -18.02 -24.21
C PRO A 273 -0.63 -18.96 -23.03
N VAL A 274 -0.08 -20.14 -23.33
CA VAL A 274 0.53 -20.99 -22.28
C VAL A 274 1.92 -20.45 -22.02
N ILE A 275 2.23 -20.16 -20.76
CA ILE A 275 3.52 -19.60 -20.34
C ILE A 275 4.15 -20.54 -19.32
N ASP A 276 5.26 -21.16 -19.71
CA ASP A 276 6.07 -22.01 -18.85
C ASP A 276 7.20 -21.18 -18.23
N VAL A 277 7.29 -21.17 -16.91
CA VAL A 277 8.34 -20.44 -16.20
C VAL A 277 9.57 -21.34 -16.02
N HIS A 278 10.73 -20.85 -16.46
CA HIS A 278 11.99 -21.55 -16.22
C HIS A 278 12.27 -21.68 -14.71
N ARG A 279 12.64 -22.87 -14.26
CA ARG A 279 12.86 -23.18 -12.83
C ARG A 279 13.95 -22.34 -12.15
N SER A 280 14.88 -21.79 -12.93
CA SER A 280 15.98 -20.95 -12.43
C SER A 280 15.58 -19.50 -12.19
N VAL A 281 14.37 -19.09 -12.58
CA VAL A 281 13.91 -17.71 -12.41
C VAL A 281 13.61 -17.44 -10.95
N THR A 282 14.39 -16.56 -10.33
CA THR A 282 14.25 -16.15 -8.94
C THR A 282 13.99 -14.65 -8.86
N GLY A 283 12.73 -14.27 -9.04
CA GLY A 283 12.26 -12.88 -8.91
C GLY A 283 11.85 -12.24 -10.23
N GLY A 284 11.59 -10.93 -10.16
CA GLY A 284 10.96 -10.18 -11.26
C GLY A 284 9.42 -10.29 -11.24
N ILE A 285 8.78 -9.57 -12.16
CA ILE A 285 7.33 -9.64 -12.36
C ILE A 285 7.07 -10.67 -13.45
N GLU A 286 6.50 -11.81 -13.06
CA GLU A 286 6.15 -12.88 -13.98
C GLU A 286 5.03 -12.42 -14.93
N PRO A 287 5.17 -12.59 -16.26
CA PRO A 287 4.08 -12.38 -17.20
C PRO A 287 3.02 -13.49 -17.07
N LEU A 288 1.75 -13.09 -17.01
CA LEU A 288 0.62 -13.98 -16.74
C LEU A 288 -0.36 -13.97 -17.90
N ASN A 289 -0.91 -15.13 -18.27
CA ASN A 289 -2.13 -15.18 -19.10
C ASN A 289 -3.34 -14.64 -18.32
N ALA A 290 -4.45 -14.38 -19.00
CA ALA A 290 -5.60 -13.71 -18.38
C ALA A 290 -6.20 -14.48 -17.20
N SER A 291 -6.28 -15.81 -17.27
CA SER A 291 -6.83 -16.65 -16.18
C SER A 291 -5.95 -16.58 -14.93
N LYS A 292 -4.63 -16.76 -15.08
CA LYS A 292 -3.68 -16.62 -13.96
C LYS A 292 -3.66 -15.19 -13.44
N PHE A 293 -3.63 -14.19 -14.32
CA PHE A 293 -3.70 -12.78 -13.97
C PHE A 293 -4.90 -12.44 -13.08
N VAL A 294 -6.12 -12.84 -13.47
CA VAL A 294 -7.32 -12.59 -12.67
C VAL A 294 -7.21 -13.21 -11.28
N ARG A 295 -6.75 -14.47 -11.21
CA ARG A 295 -6.63 -15.19 -9.94
C ARG A 295 -5.62 -14.51 -9.02
N GLU A 296 -4.41 -14.23 -9.51
CA GLU A 296 -3.34 -13.62 -8.72
C GLU A 296 -3.69 -12.18 -8.32
N LEU A 297 -4.27 -11.39 -9.23
CA LEU A 297 -4.70 -10.02 -8.93
C LEU A 297 -5.81 -10.00 -7.87
N LYS A 298 -6.81 -10.88 -7.99
CA LYS A 298 -7.88 -10.99 -7.01
C LYS A 298 -7.34 -11.44 -5.66
N PHE A 299 -6.46 -12.45 -5.63
CA PHE A 299 -5.81 -12.90 -4.40
C PHE A 299 -5.02 -11.76 -3.75
N PHE A 300 -4.23 -11.05 -4.53
CA PHE A 300 -3.48 -9.90 -4.07
C PHE A 300 -4.40 -8.83 -3.46
N LEU A 301 -5.43 -8.37 -4.17
CA LEU A 301 -6.31 -7.32 -3.66
C LEU A 301 -7.12 -7.76 -2.42
N ALA A 302 -7.53 -9.04 -2.36
CA ALA A 302 -8.34 -9.57 -1.27
C ALA A 302 -7.55 -9.94 0.00
N ALA A 303 -6.23 -10.12 -0.09
CA ALA A 303 -5.41 -10.56 1.04
C ALA A 303 -4.99 -9.43 1.99
N GLY A 304 -5.35 -8.17 1.71
CA GLY A 304 -5.12 -7.05 2.63
C GLY A 304 -5.99 -7.13 3.90
N PRO A 305 -5.72 -6.31 4.93
CA PRO A 305 -6.47 -6.31 6.19
C PRO A 305 -7.93 -5.85 6.07
N GLN A 306 -8.19 -4.97 5.12
CA GLN A 306 -9.45 -4.25 4.93
C GLN A 306 -9.71 -4.14 3.42
N PRO A 307 -9.89 -5.29 2.74
CA PRO A 307 -10.00 -5.31 1.29
C PRO A 307 -11.30 -4.63 0.80
N ASN A 308 -12.31 -4.46 1.65
CA ASN A 308 -13.53 -3.70 1.36
C ASN A 308 -13.41 -2.18 1.56
N VAL A 309 -12.24 -1.66 1.90
CA VAL A 309 -12.03 -0.22 2.07
C VAL A 309 -11.65 0.44 0.76
N VAL A 310 -12.25 1.59 0.46
CA VAL A 310 -11.77 2.56 -0.53
C VAL A 310 -10.96 3.60 0.24
N TYR A 311 -9.64 3.51 0.16
CA TYR A 311 -8.76 4.48 0.82
C TYR A 311 -8.68 5.77 0.01
N VAL A 312 -9.50 6.75 0.41
CA VAL A 312 -9.76 8.00 -0.31
C VAL A 312 -8.51 8.87 -0.49
N PRO A 313 -7.58 8.99 0.48
CA PRO A 313 -6.35 9.77 0.30
C PRO A 313 -5.47 9.21 -0.83
N ALA A 314 -5.30 7.89 -0.90
CA ALA A 314 -4.56 7.27 -2.00
C ALA A 314 -5.28 7.48 -3.34
N LEU A 315 -6.61 7.29 -3.37
CA LEU A 315 -7.41 7.53 -4.57
C LEU A 315 -7.27 8.99 -5.05
N ALA A 316 -7.36 9.96 -4.15
CA ALA A 316 -7.20 11.38 -4.45
C ALA A 316 -5.88 11.67 -5.15
N ARG A 317 -4.78 11.15 -4.59
CA ARG A 317 -3.43 11.33 -5.14
C ARG A 317 -3.28 10.68 -6.51
N LEU A 318 -3.84 9.47 -6.71
CA LEU A 318 -3.85 8.80 -8.00
C LEU A 318 -4.62 9.60 -9.07
N LEU A 319 -5.73 10.25 -8.69
CA LEU A 319 -6.56 11.04 -9.60
C LEU A 319 -6.00 12.43 -9.92
N THR A 320 -5.18 13.00 -9.04
CA THR A 320 -4.62 14.36 -9.17
C THR A 320 -3.21 14.38 -9.78
N GLY A 321 -2.66 13.21 -10.14
CA GLY A 321 -1.36 13.12 -10.79
C GLY A 321 -0.17 13.07 -9.82
N LEU A 322 -0.40 12.68 -8.55
CA LEU A 322 0.65 12.43 -7.55
C LEU A 322 1.45 13.67 -7.10
N HIS A 323 0.89 14.87 -7.30
CA HIS A 323 1.48 16.16 -6.90
C HIS A 323 0.99 16.65 -5.53
#